data_AF-A0AAP9XV39-F1
#
_entry.id   AF-A0AAP9XV39-F1
#
_cell.length_a   1.000
_cell.length_b   1.000
_cell.length_c   1.000
_cell.angle_alpha   90.00
_cell.angle_beta   90.00
_cell.angle_gamma   90.00
#
_symmetry.space_group_name_H-M   'P 1'
#
loop_
_entity.id
_entity.type
_entity.pdbx_description
1 polymer ?
#
loop_
_entity_poly.entity_id
_entity_poly.type
_entity_poly.pdbx_seq_one_letter_code
_entity_poly.pdbx_strand_id
1 'polypeptide(L)'
;MITNWNTILDDATRAARASLADAWDAVADSAPPHIAELTAAAQYIAEHEQELTGDEVQLLASQYRDALRNVLLAEPAIGAAAAHNAVAAVMRSLASVAPALVRLV
;
A
#
# COMPACT_ATOMS: atom_id res chain seq x y z
N MET A 1 9.16 -14.01 -15.54
CA MET A 1 10.06 -13.47 -14.50
C MET A 1 9.32 -13.64 -13.18
N ILE A 2 9.91 -14.27 -12.16
CA ILE A 2 9.22 -14.43 -10.87
C ILE A 2 9.34 -13.09 -10.14
N THR A 3 8.20 -12.45 -9.87
CA THR A 3 8.13 -11.22 -9.08
C THR A 3 8.61 -11.51 -7.66
N ASN A 4 9.65 -10.80 -7.18
CA ASN A 4 10.14 -10.96 -5.82
C ASN A 4 9.34 -10.07 -4.86
N TRP A 5 8.25 -10.63 -4.33
CA TRP A 5 7.32 -9.94 -3.43
C TRP A 5 7.97 -9.42 -2.15
N ASN A 6 9.03 -10.07 -1.66
CA ASN A 6 9.78 -9.58 -0.49
C ASN A 6 10.50 -8.27 -0.79
N THR A 7 11.12 -8.15 -1.97
CA THR A 7 11.76 -6.89 -2.40
C THR A 7 10.74 -5.77 -2.57
N ILE A 8 9.54 -6.07 -3.08
CA ILE A 8 8.46 -5.09 -3.21
C ILE A 8 7.95 -4.62 -1.84
N LEU A 9 7.78 -5.55 -0.89
CA LEU A 9 7.42 -5.21 0.49
C LEU A 9 8.46 -4.29 1.11
N ASP A 10 9.75 -4.58 0.95
CA ASP A 10 10.85 -3.77 1.47
C ASP A 10 10.86 -2.37 0.86
N ASP A 11 10.64 -2.25 -0.45
CA ASP A 11 10.60 -0.97 -1.17
C ASP A 11 9.37 -0.13 -0.79
N ALA A 12 8.19 -0.74 -0.69
CA ALA A 12 6.97 -0.08 -0.24
C ALA A 12 7.10 0.41 1.22
N THR A 13 7.70 -0.41 2.09
CA THR A 13 7.97 -0.06 3.48
C THR A 13 8.97 1.10 3.58
N ARG A 14 10.03 1.09 2.78
CA ARG A 14 11.01 2.18 2.73
C ARG A 14 10.38 3.48 2.24
N ALA A 15 9.53 3.41 1.21
CA ALA A 15 8.84 4.57 0.66
C ALA A 15 7.84 5.17 1.66
N ALA A 16 7.08 4.32 2.37
CA ALA A 16 6.21 4.75 3.45
C ALA A 16 7.01 5.44 4.56
N ARG A 17 8.09 4.80 5.04
CA ARG A 17 8.97 5.36 6.07
C ARG A 17 9.58 6.71 5.66
N ALA A 18 10.04 6.85 4.43
CA ALA A 18 10.58 8.11 3.93
C ALA A 18 9.51 9.21 3.86
N SER A 19 8.29 8.86 3.43
CA SER A 19 7.15 9.79 3.41
C SER A 19 6.63 10.16 4.81
N LEU A 20 6.93 9.34 5.81
CA LEU A 20 6.57 9.51 7.21
C LEU A 20 7.73 10.00 8.07
N ALA A 21 8.94 10.20 7.51
CA ALA A 21 10.13 10.57 8.27
C ALA A 21 9.99 11.93 8.98
N ASP A 22 9.16 12.83 8.44
CA ASP A 22 8.78 14.08 9.09
C ASP A 22 7.66 13.90 10.14
N ALA A 23 7.01 12.73 10.19
CA ALA A 23 5.88 12.36 11.03
C ALA A 23 6.15 11.07 11.83
N TRP A 24 7.04 11.17 12.83
CA TRP A 24 7.19 10.33 14.03
C TRP A 24 7.44 8.80 13.90
N ASP A 25 8.37 8.31 14.73
CA ASP A 25 8.80 6.90 14.84
C ASP A 25 7.65 5.91 15.10
N ALA A 26 6.60 6.32 15.82
CA ALA A 26 5.44 5.46 16.13
C ALA A 26 4.72 4.94 14.87
N VAL A 27 4.74 5.70 13.78
CA VAL A 27 4.14 5.29 12.51
C VAL A 27 5.05 4.33 11.75
N ALA A 28 6.35 4.57 11.79
CA ALA A 28 7.34 3.72 11.13
C ALA A 28 7.33 2.28 11.68
N ASP A 29 6.82 2.11 12.92
CA ASP A 29 6.64 0.84 13.61
C ASP A 29 5.24 0.23 13.40
N SER A 30 4.18 1.02 13.22
CA SER A 30 2.82 0.50 13.00
C SER A 30 2.47 0.25 11.52
N ALA A 31 3.11 0.95 10.58
CA ALA A 31 2.86 0.80 9.15
C ALA A 31 3.25 -0.56 8.54
N PRO A 32 4.38 -1.21 8.90
CA PRO A 32 4.83 -2.45 8.24
C PRO A 32 3.82 -3.60 8.14
N PRO A 33 3.09 -4.00 9.21
CA PRO A 33 2.11 -5.09 9.10
C PRO A 33 0.97 -4.78 8.11
N HIS A 34 0.52 -3.53 8.03
CA HIS A 34 -0.54 -3.14 7.10
C HIS A 34 -0.04 -2.99 5.66
N ILE A 35 1.23 -2.63 5.47
CA ILE A 35 1.88 -2.69 4.15
C ILE A 35 1.99 -4.14 3.68
N ALA A 36 2.30 -5.08 4.59
CA ALA A 36 2.34 -6.52 4.25
C ALA A 36 0.98 -7.06 3.79
N GLU A 37 -0.12 -6.65 4.44
CA GLU A 37 -1.49 -6.99 3.98
C GLU A 37 -1.77 -6.48 2.56
N LEU A 38 -1.34 -5.25 2.25
CA LEU A 38 -1.46 -4.66 0.92
C LEU A 38 -0.60 -5.37 -0.13
N THR A 39 0.62 -5.76 0.22
CA THR A 39 1.47 -6.56 -0.67
C THR A 39 0.86 -7.93 -0.94
N ALA A 40 0.26 -8.58 0.07
CA ALA A 40 -0.44 -9.85 -0.11
C ALA A 40 -1.69 -9.69 -1.01
N ALA A 41 -2.45 -8.61 -0.85
CA ALA A 41 -3.59 -8.31 -1.73
C ALA A 41 -3.15 -8.01 -3.17
N ALA A 42 -2.06 -7.25 -3.34
CA ALA A 42 -1.48 -6.98 -4.66
C ALA A 42 -0.97 -8.27 -5.32
N GLN A 43 -0.37 -9.18 -4.54
CA GLN A 43 0.03 -10.50 -4.99
C GLN A 43 -1.18 -11.33 -5.44
N TYR A 44 -2.24 -11.35 -4.64
CA TYR A 44 -3.48 -12.05 -4.99
C TYR A 44 -4.07 -11.52 -6.31
N ILE A 45 -4.16 -10.19 -6.47
CA ILE A 45 -4.63 -9.54 -7.70
C ILE A 45 -3.75 -9.90 -8.89
N ALA A 46 -2.43 -9.89 -8.74
CA ALA A 46 -1.50 -10.23 -9.81
C ALA A 46 -1.58 -11.71 -10.21
N GLU A 47 -1.82 -12.60 -9.24
CA GLU A 47 -1.96 -14.04 -9.49
C GLU A 47 -3.31 -14.40 -10.14
N HIS A 48 -4.36 -13.64 -9.87
CA HIS A 48 -5.72 -13.91 -10.33
C HIS A 48 -6.23 -12.86 -11.34
N GLU A 49 -5.35 -12.09 -11.96
CA GLU A 49 -5.71 -10.99 -12.88
C GLU A 49 -6.59 -11.45 -14.06
N GLN A 50 -6.44 -12.72 -14.49
CA GLN A 50 -7.24 -13.29 -15.57
C GLN A 50 -8.65 -13.73 -15.13
N GLU A 51 -8.87 -13.85 -13.82
CA GLU A 51 -10.12 -14.31 -13.20
C GLU A 51 -10.93 -13.15 -12.60
N LEU A 52 -10.27 -12.01 -12.35
CA LEU A 52 -10.87 -10.81 -11.79
C LEU A 52 -11.29 -9.83 -12.88
N THR A 53 -12.50 -9.30 -12.75
CA THR A 53 -12.95 -8.16 -13.56
C THR A 53 -12.25 -6.88 -13.11
N GLY A 54 -12.16 -5.90 -14.01
CA GLY A 54 -11.58 -4.59 -13.69
C GLY A 54 -12.25 -3.92 -12.48
N ASP A 55 -13.56 -4.10 -12.32
CA ASP A 55 -14.35 -3.53 -11.22
C ASP A 55 -14.01 -4.20 -9.87
N GLU A 56 -13.78 -5.52 -9.86
CA GLU A 56 -13.39 -6.26 -8.66
C GLU A 56 -12.00 -5.86 -8.16
N VAL A 57 -11.05 -5.68 -9.10
CA VAL A 57 -9.71 -5.18 -8.77
C VAL A 57 -9.78 -3.76 -8.19
N GLN A 58 -10.62 -2.91 -8.77
CA GLN A 58 -10.82 -1.53 -8.31
C GLN A 58 -11.46 -1.50 -6.91
N LEU A 59 -12.47 -2.34 -6.68
CA LEU A 59 -13.14 -2.47 -5.39
C LEU A 59 -12.16 -2.93 -4.31
N LEU A 60 -11.47 -4.05 -4.53
CA LEU A 60 -10.49 -4.61 -3.58
C LEU A 60 -9.47 -3.56 -3.18
N ALA A 61 -8.78 -2.97 -4.15
CA ALA A 61 -7.70 -2.07 -3.81
C ALA A 61 -8.17 -0.69 -3.32
N SER A 62 -9.41 -0.26 -3.59
CA SER A 62 -10.02 0.88 -2.90
C SER A 62 -10.29 0.61 -1.42
N GLN A 63 -10.83 -0.58 -1.07
CA GLN A 63 -11.08 -0.98 0.30
C GLN A 63 -9.77 -1.07 1.11
N TYR A 64 -8.71 -1.62 0.52
CA TYR A 64 -7.40 -1.71 1.17
C TYR A 64 -6.74 -0.34 1.35
N ARG A 65 -6.86 0.55 0.36
CA ARG A 65 -6.37 1.94 0.48
C ARG A 65 -7.07 2.67 1.63
N ASP A 66 -8.38 2.54 1.73
CA ASP A 66 -9.16 3.19 2.78
C ASP A 66 -8.88 2.59 4.17
N ALA A 67 -8.68 1.27 4.26
CA ALA A 67 -8.23 0.61 5.48
C ALA A 67 -6.86 1.13 5.95
N LEU A 68 -5.87 1.19 5.06
CA LEU A 68 -4.53 1.73 5.38
C LEU A 68 -4.62 3.19 5.83
N ARG A 69 -5.43 3.98 5.12
CA ARG A 69 -5.65 5.39 5.46
C ARG A 69 -6.30 5.53 6.85
N ASN A 70 -7.30 4.72 7.17
CA ASN A 70 -7.99 4.78 8.46
C ASN A 70 -7.06 4.37 9.61
N VAL A 71 -6.22 3.36 9.42
CA VAL A 71 -5.19 2.98 10.40
C VAL A 71 -4.21 4.13 10.63
N LEU A 72 -3.66 4.70 9.55
CA LEU A 72 -2.71 5.80 9.65
C LEU A 72 -3.37 7.05 10.28
N LEU A 73 -4.63 7.34 9.98
CA LEU A 73 -5.36 8.46 10.60
C LEU A 73 -5.79 8.20 12.05
N ALA A 74 -5.95 6.94 12.46
CA ALA A 74 -6.32 6.58 13.83
C ALA A 74 -5.18 6.78 14.83
N GLU A 75 -3.94 6.83 14.35
CA GLU A 75 -2.78 7.11 15.18
C GLU A 75 -2.69 8.61 15.52
N PRO A 76 -2.68 9.01 16.81
CA PRO A 76 -2.77 10.41 17.25
C PRO A 76 -1.68 11.34 16.70
N ALA A 77 -0.59 10.77 16.19
CA ALA A 77 0.59 11.48 15.72
C ALA A 77 0.57 11.82 14.21
N ILE A 78 -0.37 11.30 13.41
CA ILE A 78 -0.33 11.46 11.95
C ILE A 78 -1.27 12.57 11.48
N GLY A 79 -0.69 13.65 10.94
CA GLY A 79 -1.45 14.62 10.18
C GLY A 79 -1.99 14.01 8.88
N ALA A 80 -3.23 14.33 8.49
CA ALA A 80 -3.90 13.73 7.34
C ALA A 80 -3.11 13.79 6.01
N ALA A 81 -2.28 14.83 5.82
CA ALA A 81 -1.41 14.96 4.65
C ALA A 81 -0.26 13.93 4.64
N ALA A 82 0.32 13.60 5.79
CA ALA A 82 1.38 12.60 5.89
C ALA A 82 0.84 11.18 5.63
N ALA A 83 -0.34 10.86 6.19
CA ALA A 83 -1.03 9.60 5.90
C ALA A 83 -1.33 9.44 4.40
N HIS A 84 -1.81 10.50 3.75
CA HIS A 84 -2.10 10.47 2.32
C HIS A 84 -0.85 10.23 1.46
N ASN A 85 0.25 10.92 1.76
CA ASN A 85 1.52 10.75 1.03
C ASN A 85 2.11 9.34 1.20
N ALA A 86 2.01 8.78 2.41
CA ALA A 86 2.46 7.42 2.69
C ALA A 86 1.66 6.37 1.91
N VAL A 87 0.33 6.47 1.91
CA VAL A 87 -0.56 5.60 1.12
C VAL A 87 -0.22 5.71 -0.37
N ALA A 88 -0.07 6.93 -0.90
CA ALA A 88 0.24 7.15 -2.31
C ALA A 88 1.62 6.61 -2.71
N ALA A 89 2.59 6.60 -1.80
CA ALA A 89 3.92 6.03 -2.01
C ALA A 89 3.87 4.50 -2.08
N VAL A 90 3.13 3.86 -1.16
CA VAL A 90 2.93 2.39 -1.14
C VAL A 90 2.23 1.93 -2.42
N MET A 91 1.13 2.58 -2.80
CA MET A 91 0.38 2.21 -4.00
C MET A 91 1.21 2.36 -5.28
N ARG A 92 2.06 3.40 -5.38
CA ARG A 92 2.99 3.56 -6.51
C ARG A 92 4.03 2.44 -6.59
N SER A 93 4.54 1.95 -5.46
CA SER A 93 5.47 0.82 -5.43
C SER A 93 4.80 -0.45 -5.93
N LEU A 94 3.60 -0.75 -5.43
CA LEU A 94 2.82 -1.94 -5.81
C LEU A 94 2.33 -1.90 -7.27
N ALA A 95 2.00 -0.72 -7.79
CA ALA A 95 1.59 -0.51 -9.16
C ALA A 95 2.62 -0.94 -10.21
N SER A 96 3.91 -1.00 -9.86
CA SER A 96 4.96 -1.48 -10.77
C SER A 96 4.87 -2.97 -11.09
N VAL A 97 4.19 -3.75 -10.24
CA VAL A 97 4.10 -5.21 -10.31
C VAL A 97 2.67 -5.73 -10.40
N ALA A 98 1.70 -4.90 -10.03
CA ALA A 98 0.28 -5.10 -10.28
C ALA A 98 -0.27 -3.83 -10.95
N PRO A 99 -0.10 -3.66 -12.28
CA PRO A 99 -0.43 -2.43 -13.00
C PRO A 99 -1.90 -2.01 -12.87
N ALA A 100 -2.80 -2.96 -12.59
CA ALA A 100 -4.20 -2.66 -12.31
C ALA A 100 -4.40 -1.73 -11.09
N LEU A 101 -3.42 -1.68 -10.17
CA LEU A 101 -3.40 -0.75 -9.04
C LEU A 101 -3.08 0.71 -9.42
N VAL A 102 -2.50 0.95 -10.61
CA VAL A 102 -2.16 2.32 -11.09
C VAL A 102 -3.41 3.20 -11.15
N ARG A 103 -4.58 2.63 -11.45
CA ARG A 103 -5.85 3.36 -11.59
C ARG A 103 -6.42 3.89 -10.27
N LEU A 104 -5.76 3.60 -9.15
CA LEU A 104 -6.24 3.87 -7.79
C LEU A 104 -5.36 4.88 -7.02
N VAL A 105 -4.24 5.29 -7.61
CA VAL A 105 -3.33 6.32 -7.11
C VAL A 105 -3.83 7.70 -7.50
#